data_AF-A0A1V6JU68-F1
#
_entry.id   AF-A0A1V6JU68-F1
#
_cell.length_a   1.000
_cell.length_b   1.000
_cell.length_c   1.000
_cell.angle_alpha   90.00
_cell.angle_beta   90.00
_cell.angle_gamma   90.00
#
_symmetry.space_group_name_H-M   'P 1'
#
loop_
_entity.id
_entity.type
_entity.pdbx_description
1 polymer ?
#
loop_
_entity_poly.entity_id
_entity_poly.type
_entity_poly.pdbx_seq_one_letter_code
_entity_poly.pdbx_strand_id
1 'polypeptide(L)'
;MNTRAVESDLQYVKGLVEKAGQSGLPVSICLLWALIVPIGFGLADFAPHATGWFWMIAGPLGGILSGFLGRRAGLRIGQMDREEGVRHVLHWGGMLTVILLSIALAVLRHVEGPVLGGIILLIVAMGWWTAGVHFDRSFLLPGGIMMIGFLAVMAGVRYAWTGTGVLIAVTLLYTAFRKGAKDASLEA
;
A
#
# COMPACT_ATOMS: atom_id res chain seq x y z
N MET A 1 -1.16 11.17 -47.99
CA MET A 1 -0.88 11.18 -46.54
C MET A 1 -1.25 9.81 -46.00
N ASN A 2 -0.32 9.08 -45.36
CA ASN A 2 -0.52 7.68 -45.01
C ASN A 2 -1.14 7.55 -43.62
N THR A 3 -2.47 7.38 -43.56
CA THR A 3 -3.29 7.43 -42.33
C THR A 3 -2.83 6.45 -41.25
N ARG A 4 -2.26 5.30 -41.65
CA ARG A 4 -1.72 4.29 -40.71
C ARG A 4 -0.48 4.76 -39.95
N ALA A 5 0.37 5.58 -40.57
CA ALA A 5 1.56 6.12 -39.91
C ALA A 5 1.14 7.13 -38.82
N VAL A 6 0.18 8.00 -39.14
CA VAL A 6 -0.36 8.99 -38.19
C VAL A 6 -1.05 8.31 -37.00
N GLU A 7 -1.81 7.23 -37.24
CA GLU A 7 -2.45 6.46 -36.16
C GLU A 7 -1.44 5.77 -35.24
N SER A 8 -0.39 5.17 -35.81
CA SER A 8 0.71 4.56 -35.05
C SER A 8 1.47 5.59 -34.21
N ASP A 9 1.79 6.75 -34.79
CA ASP A 9 2.50 7.82 -34.09
C ASP A 9 1.63 8.40 -32.96
N LEU A 10 0.32 8.54 -33.18
CA LEU A 10 -0.62 8.96 -32.13
C LEU A 10 -0.73 7.95 -30.99
N GLN A 11 -0.79 6.65 -31.30
CA GLN A 11 -0.78 5.61 -30.26
C GLN A 11 0.54 5.60 -29.48
N TYR A 12 1.67 5.79 -30.18
CA TYR A 12 2.98 5.88 -29.55
C TYR A 12 3.12 7.10 -28.64
N VAL A 13 2.72 8.29 -29.13
CA VAL A 13 2.72 9.53 -28.34
C VAL A 13 1.74 9.41 -27.17
N LYS A 14 0.55 8.85 -27.37
CA LYS A 14 -0.40 8.58 -26.29
C LYS A 14 0.23 7.68 -25.22
N GLY A 15 0.88 6.59 -25.61
CA GLY A 15 1.57 5.69 -24.67
C GLY A 15 2.73 6.37 -23.93
N LEU A 16 3.48 7.24 -24.61
CA LEU A 16 4.55 8.02 -23.97
C LEU A 16 4.00 9.05 -22.98
N VAL A 17 2.94 9.77 -23.35
CA VAL A 17 2.27 10.77 -22.50
C VAL A 17 1.62 10.10 -21.29
N GLU A 18 0.94 8.96 -21.48
CA GLU A 18 0.39 8.16 -20.38
C GLU A 18 1.49 7.65 -19.44
N LYS A 19 2.63 7.22 -19.98
CA LYS A 19 3.77 6.75 -19.18
C LYS A 19 4.49 7.89 -18.44
N ALA A 20 4.52 9.08 -19.01
CA ALA A 20 5.02 10.29 -18.35
C ALA A 20 4.02 10.85 -17.32
N GLY A 21 2.72 10.57 -17.51
CA GLY A 21 1.60 10.97 -16.66
C GLY A 21 1.41 10.14 -15.39
N GLN A 22 2.05 8.97 -15.28
CA GLN A 22 1.94 8.11 -14.10
C GLN A 22 2.82 8.64 -12.97
N SER A 23 2.23 9.44 -12.08
CA SER A 23 2.87 9.80 -10.82
C SER A 23 2.93 8.58 -9.91
N GLY A 24 4.14 8.07 -9.67
CA GLY A 24 4.33 6.94 -8.77
C GLY A 24 4.04 7.32 -7.31
N LEU A 25 3.87 6.31 -6.45
CA LEU A 25 3.73 6.39 -5.00
C LEU A 25 4.72 7.41 -4.40
N PRO A 26 4.24 8.50 -3.76
CA PRO A 26 5.10 9.52 -3.19
C PRO A 26 6.03 8.98 -2.09
N VAL A 27 7.27 9.49 -2.08
CA VAL A 27 8.32 9.13 -1.09
C VAL A 27 7.81 9.31 0.35
N SER A 28 7.07 10.38 0.61
CA SER A 28 6.50 10.67 1.93
C SER A 28 5.53 9.59 2.42
N ILE A 29 4.77 8.96 1.52
CA ILE A 29 3.87 7.84 1.87
C ILE A 29 4.69 6.58 2.21
N CYS A 30 5.75 6.30 1.45
CA CYS A 30 6.67 5.20 1.77
C CYS A 30 7.27 5.38 3.17
N LEU A 31 7.77 6.57 3.50
CA LEU A 31 8.36 6.88 4.80
C LEU A 31 7.36 6.78 5.95
N LEU A 32 6.12 7.26 5.75
CA LEU A 32 5.04 7.15 6.72
C LEU A 32 4.78 5.69 7.10
N TRP A 33 4.58 4.83 6.10
CA TRP A 33 4.28 3.43 6.34
C TRP A 33 5.51 2.63 6.78
N ALA A 34 6.72 3.01 6.36
CA ALA A 34 7.96 2.42 6.86
C ALA A 34 8.17 2.66 8.36
N LEU A 35 7.56 3.69 8.94
CA LEU A 35 7.55 3.93 10.38
C LEU A 35 6.40 3.16 11.08
N ILE A 36 5.17 3.27 10.56
CA ILE A 36 3.97 2.71 11.22
C ILE A 36 3.98 1.17 11.21
N VAL A 37 4.30 0.56 10.07
CA VAL A 37 4.21 -0.90 9.87
C VAL A 37 5.08 -1.69 10.85
N PRO A 38 6.40 -1.45 10.99
CA PRO A 38 7.22 -2.27 11.88
C PRO A 38 6.82 -2.14 13.35
N ILE A 39 6.30 -0.98 13.76
CA ILE A 39 5.76 -0.79 15.12
C ILE A 39 4.51 -1.65 15.30
N GLY A 40 3.52 -1.51 14.41
CA GLY A 40 2.26 -2.25 14.53
C GLY A 40 2.41 -3.76 14.42
N PHE A 41 3.29 -4.24 13.54
CA PHE A 41 3.61 -5.67 13.42
C PHE A 41 4.44 -6.17 14.60
N GLY A 42 5.40 -5.38 15.10
CA GLY A 42 6.16 -5.74 16.31
C GLY A 42 5.27 -5.91 17.54
N LEU A 43 4.27 -5.03 17.70
CA LEU A 43 3.30 -5.15 18.80
C LEU A 43 2.56 -6.49 18.79
N ALA A 44 2.30 -7.10 17.64
CA ALA A 44 1.63 -8.40 17.58
C ALA A 44 2.42 -9.53 18.25
N ASP A 45 3.76 -9.48 18.23
CA ASP A 45 4.60 -10.47 18.92
C ASP A 45 4.92 -10.10 20.36
N PHE A 46 5.13 -8.81 20.66
CA PHE A 46 5.64 -8.36 21.97
C PHE A 46 4.55 -7.82 22.92
N ALA A 47 3.45 -7.29 22.39
CA ALA A 47 2.36 -6.69 23.17
C ALA A 47 1.00 -6.87 22.45
N PRO A 48 0.54 -8.12 22.25
CA PRO A 48 -0.62 -8.43 21.40
C PRO A 48 -1.92 -7.74 21.82
N HIS A 49 -2.07 -7.43 23.12
CA HIS A 49 -3.20 -6.69 23.66
C HIS A 49 -3.28 -5.23 23.17
N ALA A 50 -2.15 -4.63 22.79
CA ALA A 50 -2.07 -3.27 22.27
C ALA A 50 -2.28 -3.19 20.74
N THR A 51 -2.10 -4.30 20.02
CA THR A 51 -2.13 -4.35 18.55
C THR A 51 -3.44 -3.84 17.97
N GLY A 52 -4.58 -4.28 18.50
CA GLY A 52 -5.89 -3.83 18.03
C GLY A 52 -6.08 -2.32 18.19
N TRP A 53 -5.76 -1.79 19.38
CA TRP A 53 -5.83 -0.35 19.68
C TRP A 53 -4.91 0.48 18.79
N PHE A 54 -3.68 0.01 18.58
CA PHE A 54 -2.73 0.66 17.69
C PHE A 54 -3.30 0.77 16.27
N TRP A 55 -3.79 -0.33 15.69
CA TRP A 55 -4.29 -0.32 14.31
C TRP A 55 -5.62 0.44 14.14
N MET A 56 -6.48 0.49 15.17
CA MET A 56 -7.68 1.32 15.16
C MET A 56 -7.38 2.82 15.07
N ILE A 57 -6.21 3.25 15.52
CA ILE A 57 -5.79 4.66 15.49
C ILE A 57 -4.86 4.90 14.29
N ALA A 58 -3.76 4.15 14.23
CA ALA A 58 -2.71 4.33 13.22
C ALA A 58 -3.18 3.99 11.80
N GLY A 59 -4.10 3.03 11.64
CA GLY A 59 -4.66 2.66 10.33
C GLY A 59 -5.42 3.82 9.68
N PRO A 60 -6.50 4.34 10.31
CA PRO A 60 -7.23 5.48 9.79
C PRO A 60 -6.37 6.74 9.63
N LEU A 61 -5.54 7.06 10.63
CA LEU A 61 -4.63 8.22 10.54
C LEU A 61 -3.63 8.07 9.38
N GLY A 62 -3.04 6.89 9.22
CA GLY A 62 -2.14 6.58 8.11
C GLY A 62 -2.81 6.73 6.76
N GLY A 63 -4.07 6.27 6.63
CA GLY A 63 -4.88 6.45 5.42
C GLY A 63 -5.18 7.92 5.09
N ILE A 64 -5.63 8.69 6.09
CA ILE A 64 -5.92 10.12 5.93
C ILE A 64 -4.65 10.89 5.53
N LEU A 65 -3.54 10.65 6.24
CA LEU A 65 -2.26 11.28 5.92
C LEU A 65 -1.76 10.88 4.53
N SER A 66 -1.94 9.62 4.12
CA SER A 66 -1.60 9.17 2.76
C SER A 66 -2.41 9.92 1.71
N GLY A 67 -3.71 10.14 1.92
CA GLY A 67 -4.55 10.94 1.02
C GLY A 67 -4.09 12.39 0.93
N PHE A 68 -3.75 13.02 2.05
CA PHE A 68 -3.24 14.39 2.08
C PHE A 68 -1.88 14.51 1.37
N LEU A 69 -0.95 13.58 1.63
CA LEU A 69 0.37 13.54 1.00
C LEU A 69 0.28 13.27 -0.50
N GLY A 70 -0.60 12.35 -0.91
CA GLY A 70 -0.89 12.06 -2.32
C GLY A 70 -1.43 13.28 -3.05
N ARG A 71 -2.44 13.95 -2.48
CA ARG A 71 -2.99 15.20 -3.05
C ARG A 71 -1.93 16.29 -3.17
N ARG A 72 -1.11 16.49 -2.14
CA ARG A 72 -0.03 17.49 -2.16
C ARG A 72 1.02 17.17 -3.23
N ALA A 73 1.36 15.89 -3.41
CA ALA A 73 2.30 15.46 -4.45
C ALA A 73 1.70 15.69 -5.85
N GLY A 74 0.45 15.26 -6.10
CA GLY A 74 -0.24 15.47 -7.38
C GLY A 74 -0.37 16.95 -7.76
N LEU A 75 -0.67 17.82 -6.79
CA LEU A 75 -0.71 19.27 -6.99
C LEU A 75 0.64 19.85 -7.43
N ARG A 76 1.76 19.35 -6.90
CA ARG A 76 3.10 19.87 -7.24
C ARG A 76 3.53 19.55 -8.67
N ILE A 77 3.09 18.42 -9.20
CA ILE A 77 3.41 17.96 -10.54
C ILE A 77 2.34 18.37 -11.58
N GLY A 78 1.30 19.10 -11.16
CA GLY A 78 0.21 19.55 -12.03
C GLY A 78 -0.71 18.41 -12.51
N GLN A 79 -0.62 17.22 -11.93
CA GLN A 79 -1.41 16.05 -12.31
C GLN A 79 -2.46 15.81 -11.22
N MET A 80 -3.67 16.31 -11.45
CA MET A 80 -4.84 15.97 -10.66
C MET A 80 -5.88 15.32 -11.57
N ASP A 81 -5.90 13.99 -11.57
CA ASP A 81 -7.00 13.23 -12.16
C ASP A 81 -8.02 12.86 -11.08
N ARG A 82 -9.25 13.36 -11.26
CA ARG A 82 -10.37 13.05 -10.37
C ARG A 82 -10.74 11.57 -10.45
N GLU A 83 -10.64 10.97 -11.63
CA GLU A 83 -11.00 9.56 -11.84
C GLU A 83 -10.03 8.64 -11.09
N GLU A 84 -8.73 8.91 -11.19
CA GLU A 84 -7.69 8.22 -10.40
C GLU A 84 -7.93 8.35 -8.90
N GLY A 85 -8.26 9.55 -8.42
CA GLY A 85 -8.61 9.78 -7.02
C GLY A 85 -9.81 8.95 -6.55
N VAL A 86 -10.87 8.85 -7.36
CA VAL A 86 -12.04 8.01 -7.06
C VAL A 86 -11.65 6.52 -7.03
N ARG A 87 -10.85 6.04 -7.98
CA ARG A 87 -10.36 4.65 -7.99
C ARG A 87 -9.57 4.32 -6.73
N HIS A 88 -8.70 5.22 -6.27
CA HIS A 88 -7.99 5.05 -5.00
C HIS A 88 -8.94 4.99 -3.79
N VAL A 89 -9.91 5.91 -3.71
CA VAL A 89 -10.89 5.92 -2.61
C VAL A 89 -11.71 4.63 -2.59
N LEU A 90 -12.18 4.16 -3.75
CA LEU A 90 -12.93 2.92 -3.86
C LEU A 90 -12.09 1.70 -3.47
N HIS A 91 -10.83 1.65 -3.91
CA HIS A 91 -9.93 0.55 -3.60
C HIS A 91 -9.61 0.45 -2.11
N TRP A 92 -9.11 1.54 -1.53
CA TRP A 92 -8.71 1.56 -0.12
C TRP A 92 -9.93 1.53 0.82
N GLY A 93 -11.02 2.18 0.43
CA GLY A 93 -12.31 2.14 1.13
C GLY A 93 -12.96 0.77 1.10
N GLY A 94 -12.88 0.06 -0.03
CA GLY A 94 -13.32 -1.33 -0.15
C GLY A 94 -12.51 -2.25 0.77
N MET A 95 -11.18 -2.15 0.78
CA MET A 95 -10.32 -2.90 1.70
C MET A 95 -10.67 -2.61 3.17
N LEU A 96 -10.81 -1.33 3.54
CA LEU A 96 -11.21 -0.93 4.90
C LEU A 96 -12.57 -1.51 5.28
N THR A 97 -13.54 -1.49 4.36
CA THR A 97 -14.88 -2.08 4.57
C THR A 97 -14.77 -3.57 4.89
N VAL A 98 -13.97 -4.32 4.12
CA VAL A 98 -13.77 -5.76 4.35
C VAL A 98 -13.08 -6.02 5.70
N ILE A 99 -12.12 -5.18 6.11
CA ILE A 99 -11.51 -5.24 7.44
C ILE A 99 -12.57 -5.06 8.54
N LEU A 100 -13.41 -4.03 8.45
CA LEU A 100 -14.47 -3.79 9.43
C LEU A 100 -15.48 -4.94 9.49
N LEU A 101 -15.84 -5.51 8.33
CA LEU A 101 -16.70 -6.70 8.27
C LEU A 101 -16.04 -7.92 8.92
N SER A 102 -14.73 -8.12 8.76
CA SER A 102 -14.01 -9.20 9.43
C SER A 102 -14.01 -9.06 10.97
N ILE A 103 -13.91 -7.82 11.47
CA ILE A 103 -14.06 -7.51 12.90
C ILE A 103 -15.48 -7.82 13.35
N ALA A 104 -16.50 -7.44 12.57
CA ALA A 104 -17.89 -7.75 12.87
C ALA A 104 -18.13 -9.27 12.98
N LEU A 105 -17.54 -10.07 12.08
CA LEU A 105 -17.60 -11.54 12.17
C LEU A 105 -17.01 -12.08 13.48
N ALA A 106 -15.92 -11.50 13.96
CA ALA A 106 -15.32 -11.89 15.24
C ALA A 106 -16.20 -11.49 16.44
N VAL A 107 -16.81 -10.30 16.42
CA VAL A 107 -17.75 -9.84 17.46
C VAL A 107 -18.98 -10.75 17.50
N LEU A 108 -19.48 -11.15 16.33
CA LEU A 108 -20.60 -12.10 16.18
C LEU A 108 -20.22 -13.55 16.48
N ARG A 109 -18.99 -13.83 16.92
CA ARG A 109 -18.47 -15.16 17.28
C ARG A 109 -18.43 -16.17 16.12
N HIS A 110 -18.42 -15.70 14.87
CA HIS A 110 -18.18 -16.54 13.70
C HIS A 110 -16.69 -16.81 13.43
N VAL A 111 -15.80 -15.97 13.99
CA VAL A 111 -14.35 -16.08 13.84
C VAL A 111 -13.68 -15.91 15.21
N GLU A 112 -12.74 -16.80 15.53
CA GLU A 112 -11.96 -16.68 16.76
C GLU A 112 -10.91 -15.57 16.66
N GLY A 113 -10.66 -14.89 17.78
CA GLY A 113 -9.71 -13.77 17.87
C GLY A 113 -8.30 -14.08 17.34
N PRO A 114 -7.69 -15.25 17.64
CA PRO A 114 -6.37 -15.60 17.11
C PRO A 114 -6.30 -15.69 15.58
N VAL A 115 -7.41 -16.06 14.92
CA VAL A 115 -7.48 -16.20 13.46
C VAL A 115 -7.74 -14.85 12.78
N LEU A 116 -8.44 -13.94 13.46
CA LEU A 116 -8.80 -12.61 12.93
C LEU A 116 -7.57 -11.83 12.43
N GLY A 117 -6.47 -11.85 13.19
CA GLY A 117 -5.24 -11.17 12.79
C GLY A 117 -4.72 -11.66 11.43
N GLY A 118 -4.68 -12.98 11.23
CA GLY A 118 -4.28 -13.59 9.96
C GLY A 118 -5.21 -13.22 8.81
N ILE A 119 -6.54 -13.21 9.04
CA ILE A 119 -7.52 -12.78 8.04
C ILE A 119 -7.29 -11.32 7.63
N ILE A 120 -7.11 -10.41 8.60
CA ILE A 120 -6.83 -9.00 8.33
C ILE A 120 -5.52 -8.84 7.56
N LEU A 121 -4.45 -9.56 7.95
CA LEU A 121 -3.19 -9.56 7.22
C LEU A 121 -3.38 -9.98 5.76
N LEU A 122 -4.16 -11.03 5.49
CA LEU A 122 -4.43 -11.48 4.13
C LEU A 122 -5.25 -10.47 3.32
N ILE A 123 -6.26 -9.83 3.94
CA ILE A 123 -7.04 -8.76 3.31
C ILE A 123 -6.12 -7.59 2.91
N VAL A 124 -5.23 -7.16 3.81
CA VAL A 124 -4.27 -6.08 3.56
C VAL A 124 -3.24 -6.50 2.50
N ALA A 125 -2.75 -7.74 2.56
CA ALA A 125 -1.83 -8.29 1.57
C ALA A 125 -2.42 -8.23 0.16
N MET A 126 -3.67 -8.69 0.01
CA MET A 126 -4.40 -8.63 -1.24
C MET A 126 -4.68 -7.19 -1.67
N GLY A 127 -5.07 -6.31 -0.75
CA GLY A 127 -5.32 -4.90 -1.04
C GLY A 127 -4.07 -4.20 -1.56
N TRP A 128 -2.90 -4.45 -0.99
CA TRP A 128 -1.64 -3.89 -1.47
C TRP A 128 -1.20 -4.53 -2.79
N TRP A 129 -1.31 -5.85 -2.92
CA TRP A 129 -0.96 -6.53 -4.18
C TRP A 129 -1.79 -6.03 -5.36
N THR A 130 -3.11 -5.97 -5.19
CA THR A 130 -4.03 -5.46 -6.22
C THR A 130 -3.84 -3.97 -6.47
N ALA A 131 -3.46 -3.18 -5.45
CA ALA A 131 -3.02 -1.81 -5.67
C ALA A 131 -1.74 -1.76 -6.53
N GLY A 132 -0.86 -2.75 -6.39
CA GLY A 132 0.33 -2.93 -7.22
C GLY A 132 0.03 -3.27 -8.68
N VAL A 133 -1.08 -3.98 -8.91
CA VAL A 133 -1.57 -4.32 -10.26
C VAL A 133 -2.26 -3.13 -10.92
N HIS A 134 -3.03 -2.35 -10.16
CA HIS A 134 -3.92 -1.32 -10.72
C HIS A 134 -3.38 0.11 -10.64
N PHE A 135 -2.43 0.41 -9.73
CA PHE A 135 -1.90 1.76 -9.50
C PHE A 135 -0.38 1.84 -9.65
N ASP A 136 0.40 1.44 -8.64
CA ASP A 136 1.87 1.52 -8.65
C ASP A 136 2.49 0.18 -8.23
N ARG A 137 3.30 -0.41 -9.11
CA ARG A 137 3.99 -1.69 -8.91
C ARG A 137 4.84 -1.77 -7.63
N SER A 138 5.20 -0.64 -7.03
CA SER A 138 5.88 -0.55 -5.73
C SER A 138 5.12 -1.28 -4.61
N PHE A 139 3.80 -1.46 -4.73
CA PHE A 139 3.00 -2.21 -3.75
C PHE A 139 3.05 -3.73 -3.92
N LEU A 140 3.49 -4.27 -5.07
CA LEU A 140 3.52 -5.72 -5.31
C LEU A 140 4.43 -6.45 -4.33
N LEU A 141 5.64 -5.95 -4.11
CA LEU A 141 6.61 -6.61 -3.27
C LEU A 141 6.18 -6.64 -1.79
N PRO A 142 5.77 -5.51 -1.16
CA PRO A 142 5.19 -5.56 0.18
C PRO A 142 3.93 -6.44 0.28
N GLY A 143 3.06 -6.40 -0.75
CA GLY A 143 1.90 -7.29 -0.87
C GLY A 143 2.28 -8.76 -0.79
N GLY A 144 3.26 -9.18 -1.60
CA GLY A 144 3.78 -10.55 -1.61
C GLY A 144 4.47 -10.94 -0.30
N ILE A 145 5.23 -10.02 0.32
CA ILE A 145 5.83 -10.24 1.65
C ILE A 145 4.74 -10.49 2.69
N MET A 146 3.63 -9.75 2.67
CA MET A 146 2.52 -10.01 3.58
C MET A 146 1.83 -11.35 3.34
N MET A 147 1.74 -11.82 2.09
CA MET A 147 1.20 -13.16 1.80
C MET A 147 2.10 -14.27 2.36
N ILE A 148 3.43 -14.13 2.21
CA ILE A 148 4.40 -15.07 2.81
C ILE A 148 4.34 -14.96 4.34
N GLY A 149 4.25 -13.74 4.87
CA GLY A 149 4.08 -13.47 6.30
C GLY A 149 2.83 -14.12 6.87
N PHE A 150 1.72 -14.10 6.14
CA PHE A 150 0.50 -14.82 6.51
C PHE A 150 0.75 -16.32 6.68
N LEU A 151 1.44 -16.97 5.73
CA LEU A 151 1.79 -18.39 5.85
C LEU A 151 2.68 -18.64 7.07
N ALA A 152 3.66 -17.77 7.34
CA ALA A 152 4.54 -17.90 8.49
C ALA A 152 3.79 -17.74 9.83
N VAL A 153 2.87 -16.78 9.92
CA VAL A 153 2.01 -16.57 11.08
C VAL A 153 1.11 -17.80 11.31
N MET A 154 0.47 -18.33 10.27
CA MET A 154 -0.39 -19.51 10.37
C MET A 154 0.40 -20.78 10.71
N ALA A 155 1.66 -20.87 10.29
CA ALA A 155 2.57 -21.95 10.66
C ALA A 155 3.12 -21.83 12.10
N GLY A 156 2.76 -20.78 12.85
CA GLY A 156 3.22 -20.57 14.22
C GLY A 156 4.72 -20.21 14.32
N VAL A 157 5.30 -19.64 13.26
CA VAL A 157 6.71 -19.23 13.26
C VAL A 157 6.91 -18.12 14.29
N ARG A 158 7.87 -18.32 15.20
CA ARG A 158 8.21 -17.34 16.23
C ARG A 158 8.66 -16.02 15.58
N TYR A 159 8.09 -14.90 16.04
CA TYR A 159 8.35 -13.56 15.52
C TYR A 159 7.95 -13.32 14.05
N ALA A 160 7.02 -14.13 13.51
CA ALA A 160 6.55 -13.98 12.14
C ALA A 160 5.99 -12.57 11.85
N TRP A 161 5.28 -11.97 12.81
CA TRP A 161 4.73 -10.63 12.64
C TRP A 161 5.86 -9.60 12.53
N THR A 162 6.76 -9.55 13.50
CA THR A 162 7.89 -8.62 13.52
C THR A 162 8.75 -8.76 12.27
N GLY A 163 9.10 -9.99 11.89
CA GLY A 163 9.87 -10.27 10.68
C GLY A 163 9.19 -9.74 9.42
N THR A 164 7.88 -9.97 9.29
CA THR A 164 7.07 -9.45 8.17
C THR A 164 7.07 -7.92 8.16
N GLY A 165 6.85 -7.28 9.32
CA GLY A 165 6.85 -5.83 9.45
C GLY A 165 8.19 -5.18 9.08
N VAL A 166 9.30 -5.79 9.50
CA VAL A 166 10.66 -5.31 9.16
C VAL A 166 10.92 -5.42 7.65
N LEU A 167 10.56 -6.54 7.02
CA LEU A 167 10.73 -6.71 5.57
C LEU A 167 9.91 -5.69 4.77
N ILE A 168 8.69 -5.39 5.21
CA ILE A 168 7.87 -4.33 4.61
C ILE A 168 8.53 -2.96 4.79
N ALA A 169 9.01 -2.65 5.99
CA ALA A 169 9.69 -1.39 6.25
C ALA A 169 10.93 -1.20 5.37
N VAL A 170 11.77 -2.24 5.25
CA VAL A 170 12.97 -2.24 4.39
C VAL A 170 12.60 -2.01 2.93
N THR A 171 11.55 -2.67 2.43
CA THR A 171 11.12 -2.49 1.03
C THR A 171 10.55 -1.11 0.76
N LEU A 172 9.81 -0.52 1.70
CA LEU A 172 9.33 0.85 1.61
C LEU A 172 10.47 1.87 1.66
N LEU A 173 11.45 1.70 2.56
CA LEU A 173 12.64 2.53 2.65
C LEU A 173 13.47 2.44 1.36
N TYR A 174 13.70 1.22 0.85
CA TYR A 174 14.39 1.03 -0.42
C TYR A 174 13.69 1.74 -1.58
N THR A 175 12.35 1.64 -1.64
CA THR A 175 11.54 2.35 -2.64
C THR A 175 11.68 3.87 -2.49
N ALA A 176 11.64 4.38 -1.26
CA ALA A 176 11.82 5.79 -0.94
C ALA A 176 13.18 6.32 -1.39
N PHE A 177 14.28 5.61 -1.04
CA PHE A 177 15.64 6.00 -1.42
C PHE A 177 15.86 5.94 -2.93
N ARG A 178 15.37 4.89 -3.59
CA ARG A 178 15.50 4.75 -5.05
C ARG A 178 14.77 5.87 -5.79
N LYS A 179 13.59 6.28 -5.32
CA LYS A 179 12.84 7.40 -5.90
C LYS A 179 13.52 8.75 -5.60
N GLY A 180 13.92 8.99 -4.35
CA GLY A 180 14.62 10.23 -3.98
C GLY A 180 15.95 10.45 -4.71
N ALA A 181 16.73 9.38 -4.94
CA ALA A 181 17.97 9.45 -5.71
C ALA A 181 17.71 9.80 -7.19
N LYS A 182 16.61 9.32 -7.77
CA LYS A 182 16.22 9.64 -9.14
C LYS A 182 15.85 11.11 -9.28
N ASP A 183 15.10 11.65 -8.34
CA ASP A 183 14.68 13.06 -8.36
C ASP A 183 15.89 14.00 -8.23
N ALA A 184 16.83 13.70 -7.33
CA ALA A 184 18.07 14.47 -7.18
C ALA A 184 18.96 14.46 -8.43
N SER A 185 18.95 13.36 -9.21
CA SER A 185 19.74 13.26 -10.45
C SER A 185 19.16 14.05 -11.63
N LEU A 186 17.90 14.48 -11.57
CA LEU A 186 17.26 15.29 -12.60
C LEU A 186 17.43 16.81 -12.36
N GLU A 187 17.83 17.20 -11.15
CA GLU A 187 18.09 18.59 -10.75
C GLU A 187 19.58 18.99 -10.89
N ALA A 188 20.47 18.03 -11.16
CA ALA A 188 21.92 18.22 -11.35
C ALA A 188 22.30 18.30 -12.83
#